data_AF-A0A9E5RAB8-F1
#
_entry.id   AF-A0A9E5RAB8-F1
#
_cell.length_a   1.000
_cell.length_b   1.000
_cell.length_c   1.000
_cell.angle_alpha   90.00
_cell.angle_beta   90.00
_cell.angle_gamma   90.00
#
_symmetry.space_group_name_H-M   'P 1'
#
loop_
_entity.id
_entity.type
_entity.pdbx_description
1 polymer ?
#
loop_
_entity_poly.entity_id
_entity_poly.type
_entity_poly.pdbx_seq_one_letter_code
_entity_poly.pdbx_strand_id
1 'polypeptide(L)'
;MLLGANRVGFATMAMVAIGCTICRKCHEGTCHVGITTHITTVEEAQDKGLKSFVPREYDPSVDGMVRIFQTLGQEMQQIVAALGFRRAQDLVGRADLLEQVECHALVDLAPLLEPAQPRDFLAHETGVGRRLTRPRNNLTTLLTGLVAEAIEDGEREVTYADHVMAQDRALGAHLAGELVRRPDLYGMVDTVHLHFGPSSIGGNGFAAFTTAKMDVLVEGGAQDGTAKSISGGQVAVMKGLNHKGLRVDGSVARALLMGNRGRADCAGQRRLPCLHSPLWRGCDFRWRDYPAD
;
A
#
# COMPACT_ATOMS: atom_id res chain seq x y z
N MET A 1 19.32 -16.89 -6.46
CA MET A 1 20.04 -15.60 -6.34
C MET A 1 20.84 -15.27 -7.60
N LEU A 2 21.54 -16.25 -8.17
CA LEU A 2 22.34 -16.10 -9.41
C LEU A 2 21.57 -15.45 -10.57
N LEU A 3 20.30 -15.78 -10.78
CA LEU A 3 19.43 -15.16 -11.80
C LEU A 3 18.90 -13.74 -11.45
N GLY A 4 19.43 -13.09 -10.41
CA GLY A 4 19.11 -11.68 -10.06
C GLY A 4 18.13 -11.47 -8.90
N ALA A 5 17.51 -12.53 -8.36
CA ALA A 5 16.67 -12.41 -7.16
C ALA A 5 17.51 -12.11 -5.90
N ASN A 6 17.23 -10.99 -5.22
CA ASN A 6 17.85 -10.60 -3.96
C ASN A 6 17.07 -11.04 -2.71
N ARG A 7 15.85 -11.54 -2.88
CA ARG A 7 14.99 -12.09 -1.82
C ARG A 7 14.23 -13.30 -2.37
N VAL A 8 13.98 -14.29 -1.52
CA VAL A 8 13.21 -15.49 -1.85
C VAL A 8 12.11 -15.66 -0.81
N GLY A 9 10.87 -15.78 -1.27
CA GLY A 9 9.71 -16.01 -0.41
C GLY A 9 9.33 -17.49 -0.39
N PHE A 10 9.11 -18.04 0.80
CA PHE A 10 8.66 -19.42 0.99
C PHE A 10 7.27 -19.42 1.63
N ALA A 11 6.26 -19.91 0.90
CA ALA A 11 4.90 -20.04 1.41
C ALA A 11 4.59 -21.48 1.81
N THR A 12 4.56 -22.41 0.84
CA THR A 12 4.20 -23.81 1.08
C THR A 12 5.13 -24.50 2.07
N MET A 13 6.44 -24.27 1.98
CA MET A 13 7.41 -24.84 2.92
C MET A 13 7.17 -24.34 4.35
N ALA A 14 6.84 -23.06 4.53
CA ALA A 14 6.47 -22.52 5.84
C ALA A 14 5.17 -23.16 6.37
N MET A 15 4.19 -23.41 5.50
CA MET A 15 2.97 -24.14 5.87
C MET A 15 3.24 -25.59 6.28
N VAL A 16 4.16 -26.28 5.59
CA VAL A 16 4.57 -27.65 5.95
C VAL A 16 5.29 -27.67 7.29
N ALA A 17 6.14 -26.68 7.56
CA ALA A 17 6.86 -26.56 8.84
C ALA A 17 5.92 -26.42 10.05
N ILE A 18 4.73 -25.83 9.86
CA ILE A 18 3.68 -25.72 10.89
C ILE A 18 2.65 -26.87 10.85
N GLY A 19 2.92 -27.95 10.10
CA GLY A 19 2.11 -29.17 10.11
C GLY A 19 1.20 -29.40 8.90
N CYS A 20 1.33 -28.63 7.80
CA CYS A 20 0.54 -28.89 6.60
C CYS A 20 0.90 -30.26 5.98
N THR A 21 -0.11 -31.11 5.80
CA THR A 21 0.01 -32.44 5.19
C THR A 21 -0.23 -32.45 3.68
N ILE A 22 -0.38 -31.27 3.05
CA ILE A 22 -0.63 -31.12 1.60
C ILE A 22 -1.88 -31.90 1.16
N CYS A 23 -2.95 -31.88 1.96
CA CYS A 23 -4.22 -32.55 1.64
C CYS A 23 -4.99 -31.91 0.47
N ARG A 24 -4.60 -30.69 0.03
CA ARG A 24 -5.19 -29.92 -1.08
C ARG A 24 -6.68 -29.58 -0.94
N LYS A 25 -7.18 -29.55 0.30
CA LYS A 25 -8.57 -29.17 0.66
C LYS A 25 -8.68 -27.78 1.27
N CYS A 26 -7.72 -26.89 0.99
CA CYS A 26 -7.64 -25.60 1.67
C CYS A 26 -8.85 -24.70 1.44
N HIS A 27 -9.50 -24.83 0.28
CA HIS A 27 -10.69 -24.05 -0.11
C HIS A 27 -11.99 -24.54 0.54
N GLU A 28 -12.00 -25.76 1.08
CA GLU A 28 -13.19 -26.33 1.74
C GLU A 28 -13.39 -25.77 3.16
N GLY A 29 -12.38 -25.09 3.72
CA GLY A 29 -12.42 -24.61 5.12
C GLY A 29 -12.37 -25.74 6.16
N THR A 30 -12.02 -26.96 5.74
CA THR A 30 -12.03 -28.20 6.56
C THR A 30 -10.62 -28.67 6.92
N CYS A 31 -9.65 -27.75 7.01
CA CYS A 31 -8.26 -28.09 7.32
C CYS A 31 -8.15 -28.80 8.68
N HIS A 32 -7.84 -30.10 8.65
CA HIS A 32 -7.76 -30.94 9.84
C HIS A 32 -6.60 -30.59 10.79
N VAL A 33 -5.63 -29.78 10.35
CA VAL A 33 -4.50 -29.29 11.17
C VAL A 33 -4.64 -27.82 11.54
N GLY A 34 -5.81 -27.21 11.33
CA GLY A 34 -6.06 -25.84 11.80
C GLY A 34 -5.32 -24.72 11.05
N ILE A 35 -4.80 -24.96 9.84
CA ILE A 35 -4.02 -23.95 9.09
C ILE A 35 -4.92 -23.07 8.20
N THR A 36 -5.75 -23.70 7.36
CA THR A 36 -6.65 -22.99 6.42
C THR A 36 -8.11 -23.26 6.76
N THR A 37 -8.48 -22.95 8.00
CA THR A 37 -9.85 -23.06 8.51
C THR A 37 -10.12 -21.98 9.55
N HIS A 38 -11.39 -21.61 9.69
CA HIS A 38 -11.85 -20.75 10.79
C HIS A 38 -12.23 -21.53 12.06
N ILE A 39 -12.18 -22.86 11.99
CA ILE A 39 -12.50 -23.75 13.11
C ILE A 39 -11.36 -23.70 14.12
N THR A 40 -11.70 -23.42 15.38
CA THR A 40 -10.69 -23.22 16.44
C THR A 40 -10.69 -24.32 17.50
N THR A 41 -11.82 -25.00 17.69
CA THR A 41 -11.98 -26.04 18.71
C THR A 41 -12.36 -27.39 18.11
N VAL A 42 -12.06 -28.47 18.84
CA VAL A 42 -12.44 -29.83 18.45
C VAL A 42 -13.96 -30.00 18.46
N GLU A 43 -14.65 -29.35 19.40
CA GLU A 43 -16.12 -29.36 19.49
C GLU A 43 -16.74 -28.79 18.21
N GLU A 44 -16.31 -27.60 17.76
CA GLU A 44 -16.80 -26.98 16.52
C GLU A 44 -16.51 -27.85 15.29
N ALA A 45 -15.38 -28.56 15.30
CA ALA A 45 -15.03 -29.49 14.23
C ALA A 45 -15.97 -30.70 14.19
N GLN A 46 -16.30 -31.27 15.36
CA GLN A 46 -17.21 -32.41 15.48
C GLN A 46 -18.63 -32.04 15.05
N ASP A 47 -19.13 -30.87 15.46
CA ASP A 47 -20.44 -30.35 15.03
C ASP A 47 -20.52 -30.21 13.50
N LYS A 48 -19.40 -29.87 12.86
CA LYS A 48 -19.25 -29.77 11.40
C LYS A 48 -18.89 -31.10 10.73
N GLY A 49 -18.90 -32.22 11.46
CA GLY A 49 -18.64 -33.56 10.94
C GLY A 49 -17.16 -33.87 10.65
N LEU A 50 -16.22 -33.05 11.12
CA LEU A 50 -14.79 -33.25 10.96
C LEU A 50 -14.24 -34.14 12.06
N LYS A 51 -13.88 -35.37 11.70
CA LYS A 51 -13.44 -36.40 12.66
C LYS A 51 -11.96 -36.33 13.04
N SER A 52 -11.13 -35.70 12.22
CA SER A 52 -9.67 -35.74 12.34
C SER A 52 -9.06 -34.37 12.65
N PHE A 53 -9.87 -33.41 13.13
CA PHE A 53 -9.39 -32.08 13.44
C PHE A 53 -8.53 -32.07 14.71
N VAL A 54 -7.32 -31.53 14.59
CA VAL A 54 -6.40 -31.26 15.69
C VAL A 54 -6.09 -29.76 15.64
N PRO A 55 -6.38 -29.01 16.72
CA PRO A 55 -6.01 -27.61 16.82
C PRO A 55 -4.50 -27.45 16.66
N ARG A 56 -4.09 -26.43 15.90
CA ARG A 56 -2.67 -26.13 15.73
C ARG A 56 -2.09 -25.60 17.05
N GLU A 57 -1.04 -26.24 17.53
CA GLU A 57 -0.28 -25.77 18.68
C GLU A 57 0.70 -24.67 18.26
N TYR A 58 0.68 -23.53 18.98
CA TYR A 58 1.46 -22.35 18.61
C TYR A 58 2.97 -22.58 18.77
N ASP A 59 3.44 -22.99 19.95
CA ASP A 59 4.88 -23.12 20.23
C ASP A 59 5.56 -24.15 19.31
N PRO A 60 5.02 -25.38 19.11
CA PRO A 60 5.62 -26.34 18.18
C PRO A 60 5.65 -25.85 16.73
N SER A 61 4.63 -25.08 16.32
CA SER A 61 4.58 -24.48 14.98
C SER A 61 5.70 -23.45 14.79
N VAL A 62 5.93 -22.60 15.79
CA VAL A 62 7.01 -21.61 15.77
C VAL A 62 8.37 -22.31 15.75
N ASP A 63 8.57 -23.32 16.60
CA ASP A 63 9.80 -24.11 16.64
C ASP A 63 10.09 -24.81 15.31
N GLY A 64 9.07 -25.39 14.68
CA GLY A 64 9.18 -25.99 13.35
C GLY A 64 9.62 -25.00 12.28
N MET A 65 9.03 -23.79 12.29
CA MET A 65 9.42 -22.70 11.38
C MET A 65 10.86 -22.23 11.60
N VAL A 66 11.24 -21.98 12.86
CA VAL A 66 12.59 -21.51 13.20
C VAL A 66 13.61 -22.55 12.77
N ARG A 67 13.38 -23.83 13.09
CA ARG A 67 14.28 -24.93 12.76
C ARG A 67 14.51 -25.05 11.26
N ILE A 68 13.44 -25.06 10.45
CA ILE A 68 13.60 -25.25 9.00
C ILE A 68 14.37 -24.11 8.34
N PHE A 69 14.08 -22.85 8.72
CA PHE A 69 14.77 -21.70 8.14
C PHE A 69 16.20 -21.54 8.64
N GLN A 70 16.50 -21.98 9.88
CA GLN A 70 17.88 -22.08 10.35
C GLN A 70 18.68 -23.10 9.55
N THR A 71 18.14 -24.29 9.32
CA THR A 71 18.80 -25.33 8.52
C THR A 71 19.02 -24.88 7.07
N LEU A 72 18.00 -24.28 6.43
CA LEU A 72 18.14 -23.71 5.09
C LEU A 72 19.19 -22.60 5.04
N GLY A 73 19.28 -21.77 6.09
CA GLY A 73 20.30 -20.73 6.20
C GLY A 73 21.71 -21.33 6.28
N GLN A 74 21.90 -22.40 7.05
CA GLN A 74 23.18 -23.10 7.17
C GLN A 74 23.59 -23.77 5.85
N GLU A 75 22.66 -24.46 5.18
CA GLU A 75 22.90 -25.06 3.87
C GLU A 75 23.27 -23.99 2.83
N MET A 76 22.58 -22.86 2.85
CA MET A 76 22.90 -21.75 1.96
C MET A 76 24.31 -21.19 2.23
N GLN A 77 24.73 -21.08 3.49
CA GLN A 77 26.11 -20.68 3.83
C GLN A 77 27.14 -21.67 3.29
N GLN A 78 26.87 -22.97 3.37
CA GLN A 78 27.76 -23.99 2.83
C GLN A 78 27.89 -23.87 1.30
N ILE A 79 26.78 -23.69 0.59
CA ILE A 79 26.79 -23.50 -0.87
C ILE A 79 27.52 -22.21 -1.26
N VAL A 80 27.27 -21.10 -0.56
CA VAL A 80 27.94 -19.81 -0.80
C VAL A 80 29.45 -19.94 -0.59
N ALA A 81 29.88 -20.63 0.46
CA ALA A 81 31.28 -20.91 0.74
C ALA A 81 31.91 -21.84 -0.32
N ALA A 82 31.19 -22.86 -0.77
CA ALA A 82 31.65 -23.77 -1.83
C ALA A 82 31.87 -23.05 -3.16
N LEU A 83 31.08 -22.02 -3.45
CA LEU A 83 31.27 -21.13 -4.61
C LEU A 83 32.41 -20.11 -4.43
N GLY A 84 33.05 -20.06 -3.25
CA GLY A 84 34.16 -19.15 -2.95
C GLY A 84 33.73 -17.76 -2.46
N PHE A 85 32.46 -17.57 -2.09
CA PHE A 85 31.94 -16.30 -1.60
C PHE A 85 31.71 -16.33 -0.08
N ARG A 86 31.67 -15.15 0.54
CA ARG A 86 31.34 -15.01 1.98
C ARG A 86 29.92 -14.55 2.21
N ARG A 87 29.32 -13.84 1.24
CA ARG A 87 27.96 -13.29 1.35
C ARG A 87 27.13 -13.78 0.19
N ALA A 88 25.94 -14.29 0.49
CA ALA A 88 24.97 -14.68 -0.54
C ALA A 88 24.55 -13.51 -1.43
N GLN A 89 24.63 -12.28 -0.90
CA GLN A 89 24.33 -11.05 -1.65
C GLN A 89 25.28 -10.84 -2.85
N ASP A 90 26.52 -11.33 -2.76
CA ASP A 90 27.52 -11.19 -3.83
C ASP A 90 27.22 -12.12 -5.03
N LEU A 91 26.29 -13.07 -4.85
CA LEU A 91 25.82 -13.98 -5.89
C LEU A 91 24.64 -13.41 -6.68
N VAL A 92 24.06 -12.27 -6.28
CA VAL A 92 22.87 -11.73 -6.95
C VAL A 92 23.23 -11.27 -8.36
N GLY A 93 22.61 -11.88 -9.37
CA GLY A 93 22.86 -11.55 -10.78
C GLY A 93 24.09 -12.21 -11.40
N ARG A 94 24.81 -13.06 -10.64
CA ARG A 94 25.94 -13.86 -11.13
C ARG A 94 25.48 -15.07 -11.94
N ALA A 95 24.72 -14.83 -13.00
CA ALA A 95 24.23 -15.88 -13.90
C ALA A 95 25.40 -16.62 -14.62
N ASP A 96 26.57 -16.00 -14.69
CA ASP A 96 27.82 -16.58 -15.17
C ASP A 96 28.31 -17.79 -14.37
N LEU A 97 27.81 -17.98 -13.13
CA LEU A 97 28.12 -19.15 -12.29
C LEU A 97 27.19 -20.34 -12.57
N LEU A 98 26.26 -20.21 -13.51
CA LEU A 98 25.34 -21.27 -13.90
C LEU A 98 25.69 -21.78 -15.29
N GLU A 99 25.60 -23.08 -15.48
CA GLU A 99 25.70 -23.73 -16.78
C GLU A 99 24.56 -24.72 -16.97
N GLN A 100 24.05 -24.84 -18.20
CA GLN A 100 23.13 -25.89 -18.57
C GLN A 100 23.91 -27.18 -18.79
N VAL A 101 23.59 -28.23 -18.03
CA VAL A 101 24.30 -29.52 -18.09
C VAL A 101 23.59 -30.58 -18.93
N GLU A 102 22.28 -30.43 -19.15
CA GLU A 102 21.43 -31.41 -19.85
C GLU A 102 20.30 -30.75 -20.66
N CYS A 103 19.54 -31.56 -21.42
CA CYS A 103 18.35 -31.15 -22.16
C CYS A 103 18.58 -30.10 -23.27
N HIS A 104 19.82 -29.97 -23.77
CA HIS A 104 20.18 -29.00 -24.84
C HIS A 104 19.35 -29.16 -26.12
N ALA A 105 18.85 -30.36 -26.43
CA ALA A 105 18.01 -30.60 -27.59
C ALA A 105 16.53 -30.18 -27.39
N LEU A 106 16.11 -29.95 -26.16
CA LEU A 106 14.71 -29.61 -25.80
C LEU A 106 14.54 -28.12 -25.51
N VAL A 107 15.54 -27.51 -24.86
CA VAL A 107 15.49 -26.11 -24.45
C VAL A 107 16.88 -25.50 -24.49
N ASP A 108 16.96 -24.29 -25.01
CA ASP A 108 18.15 -23.44 -24.93
C ASP A 108 17.98 -22.45 -23.78
N LEU A 109 18.80 -22.61 -22.72
CA LEU A 109 18.82 -21.72 -21.57
C LEU A 109 19.81 -20.55 -21.71
N ALA A 110 20.55 -20.44 -22.82
CA ALA A 110 21.52 -19.36 -23.01
C ALA A 110 20.92 -17.95 -22.79
N PRO A 111 19.69 -17.62 -23.27
CA PRO A 111 19.09 -16.31 -23.02
C PRO A 111 18.79 -16.01 -21.54
N LEU A 112 18.63 -17.05 -20.70
CA LEU A 112 18.42 -16.91 -19.26
C LEU A 112 19.73 -16.71 -18.50
N LEU A 113 20.82 -17.29 -19.02
CA LEU A 113 22.13 -17.29 -18.39
C LEU A 113 23.00 -16.10 -18.82
N GLU A 114 22.63 -15.40 -19.89
CA GLU A 114 23.33 -14.20 -20.35
C GLU A 114 23.30 -13.09 -19.27
N PRO A 115 24.46 -12.69 -18.72
CA PRO A 115 24.50 -11.63 -17.72
C PRO A 115 24.07 -10.29 -18.33
N ALA A 116 23.15 -9.60 -17.67
CA ALA A 116 22.74 -8.26 -18.11
C ALA A 116 23.92 -7.29 -18.02
N GLN A 117 24.16 -6.53 -19.10
CA GLN A 117 25.17 -5.48 -19.07
C GLN A 117 24.77 -4.39 -18.05
N PRO A 118 25.72 -3.84 -17.29
CA PRO A 118 25.44 -2.73 -16.39
C PRO A 118 24.86 -1.57 -17.19
N ARG A 119 23.57 -1.26 -16.98
CA ARG A 119 22.97 -0.05 -17.54
C ARG A 119 23.18 1.08 -16.54
N ASP A 120 23.92 2.08 -16.96
CA ASP A 120 23.97 3.34 -16.23
C ASP A 120 22.62 4.05 -16.44
N PHE A 121 21.70 3.90 -15.48
CA PHE A 121 20.34 4.43 -15.58
C PHE A 121 20.28 5.96 -15.63
N LEU A 122 21.42 6.62 -15.38
CA LEU A 122 21.61 8.05 -15.41
C LEU A 122 22.82 8.36 -16.29
N ALA A 123 22.75 8.01 -17.57
CA ALA A 123 23.68 8.58 -18.54
C ALA A 123 23.53 10.11 -18.45
N HIS A 124 24.58 10.76 -17.93
CA HIS A 124 24.63 12.22 -17.90
C HIS A 124 24.72 12.68 -19.36
N GLU A 125 23.82 13.55 -19.79
CA GLU A 125 23.96 14.20 -21.08
C GLU A 125 25.26 15.00 -21.07
N THR A 126 26.20 14.63 -21.95
CA THR A 126 27.50 15.31 -22.05
C THR A 126 27.29 16.80 -22.34
N GLY A 127 27.82 17.66 -21.48
CA GLY A 127 27.69 19.12 -21.58
C GLY A 127 26.45 19.71 -20.90
N VAL A 128 25.53 18.88 -20.41
CA VAL A 128 24.38 19.33 -19.62
C VAL A 128 24.63 18.94 -18.15
N GLY A 129 24.64 19.94 -17.27
CA GLY A 129 24.75 19.69 -15.83
C GLY A 129 23.61 18.81 -15.31
N ARG A 130 23.70 18.34 -14.06
CA ARG A 130 22.67 17.48 -13.45
C ARG A 130 21.29 18.14 -13.52
N ARG A 131 20.36 17.54 -14.27
CA ARG A 131 18.96 17.96 -14.31
C ARG A 131 18.28 17.63 -12.98
N LEU A 132 17.79 18.67 -12.29
CA LEU A 132 16.95 18.50 -11.11
C LEU A 132 15.47 18.60 -11.51
N THR A 133 14.64 17.74 -10.95
CA THR A 133 13.18 17.78 -11.13
C THR A 133 12.53 17.86 -9.75
N ARG A 134 11.41 18.59 -9.66
CA ARG A 134 10.62 18.66 -8.43
C ARG A 134 10.20 17.23 -8.02
N PRO A 135 10.53 16.77 -6.80
CA PRO A 135 10.08 15.47 -6.34
C PRO A 135 8.55 15.38 -6.36
N ARG A 136 8.02 14.22 -6.76
CA ARG A 136 6.56 14.01 -6.86
C ARG A 136 5.84 14.08 -5.50
N ASN A 137 6.57 13.97 -4.39
CA ASN A 137 6.08 14.05 -3.02
C ASN A 137 6.42 15.39 -2.34
N ASN A 138 6.93 16.39 -3.07
CA ASN A 138 7.43 17.61 -2.46
C ASN A 138 6.39 18.35 -1.59
N LEU A 139 5.19 18.57 -2.12
CA LEU A 139 4.16 19.33 -1.40
C LEU A 139 3.62 18.58 -0.19
N THR A 140 3.40 17.26 -0.30
CA THR A 140 2.87 16.45 0.81
C THR A 140 3.85 16.37 1.98
N THR A 141 5.16 16.32 1.71
CA THR A 141 6.18 16.36 2.75
C THR A 141 6.34 17.75 3.35
N LEU A 142 6.32 18.81 2.54
CA LEU A 142 6.37 20.20 3.03
C LEU A 142 5.19 20.53 3.94
N LEU A 143 3.97 20.21 3.49
CA LEU A 143 2.74 20.30 4.26
C LEU A 143 2.91 19.64 5.63
N THR A 144 3.40 18.39 5.63
CA THR A 144 3.54 17.62 6.87
C THR A 144 4.50 18.28 7.84
N GLY A 145 5.63 18.81 7.35
CA GLY A 145 6.59 19.52 8.18
C GLY A 145 5.97 20.74 8.86
N LEU A 146 5.30 21.59 8.08
CA LEU A 146 4.64 22.80 8.60
C LEU A 146 3.55 22.48 9.64
N VAL A 147 2.71 21.47 9.36
CA VAL A 147 1.64 21.07 10.28
C VAL A 147 2.23 20.44 11.55
N ALA A 148 3.25 19.59 11.43
CA ALA A 148 3.89 18.97 12.58
C ALA A 148 4.55 20.00 13.49
N GLU A 149 5.28 20.97 12.91
CA GLU A 149 5.91 22.07 13.65
C GLU A 149 4.86 22.89 14.42
N ALA A 150 3.75 23.26 13.78
CA ALA A 150 2.67 23.99 14.45
C ALA A 150 2.07 23.20 15.64
N ILE A 151 1.86 21.89 15.47
CA ILE A 151 1.33 21.04 16.56
C ILE A 151 2.34 20.94 17.71
N GLU A 152 3.64 20.85 17.41
CA GLU A 152 4.71 20.81 18.41
C GLU A 152 4.80 22.12 19.21
N ASP A 153 4.51 23.24 18.56
CA ASP A 153 4.40 24.56 19.21
C ASP A 153 3.13 24.71 20.07
N GLY A 154 2.27 23.69 20.11
CA GLY A 154 1.09 23.62 20.96
C GLY A 154 -0.23 23.95 20.27
N GLU A 155 -0.22 24.15 18.95
CA GLU A 155 -1.45 24.39 18.19
C GLU A 155 -2.31 23.13 18.15
N ARG A 156 -3.53 23.24 18.66
CA ARG A 156 -4.51 22.14 18.67
C ARG A 156 -5.35 22.10 17.40
N GLU A 157 -5.43 23.19 16.66
CA GLU A 157 -6.18 23.27 15.41
C GLU A 157 -5.34 23.97 14.35
N VAL A 158 -5.02 23.28 13.25
CA VAL A 158 -4.12 23.79 12.22
C VAL A 158 -4.83 23.84 10.89
N THR A 159 -4.78 24.99 10.22
CA THR A 159 -5.29 25.13 8.84
C THR A 159 -4.15 25.38 7.88
N TYR A 160 -3.98 24.50 6.91
CA TYR A 160 -3.11 24.72 5.75
C TYR A 160 -3.97 25.08 4.54
N ALA A 161 -3.71 26.25 3.95
CA ALA A 161 -4.42 26.73 2.77
C ALA A 161 -3.47 26.96 1.59
N ASP A 162 -3.78 26.39 0.41
CA ASP A 162 -2.94 26.52 -0.79
C ASP A 162 -3.73 26.28 -2.09
N HIS A 163 -3.09 26.42 -3.25
CA HIS A 163 -3.60 25.97 -4.54
C HIS A 163 -2.82 24.75 -5.02
N VAL A 164 -3.53 23.76 -5.54
CA VAL A 164 -2.92 22.50 -5.98
C VAL A 164 -3.27 22.19 -7.43
N MET A 165 -2.34 21.52 -8.11
CA MET A 165 -2.49 21.10 -9.49
C MET A 165 -2.36 19.59 -9.61
N ALA A 166 -2.72 19.04 -10.78
CA ALA A 166 -2.74 17.60 -11.03
C ALA A 166 -1.41 16.86 -10.76
N GLN A 167 -0.29 17.60 -10.74
CA GLN A 167 1.04 17.08 -10.40
C GLN A 167 1.25 16.80 -8.90
N ASP A 168 0.44 17.41 -8.03
CA ASP A 168 0.48 17.26 -6.58
C ASP A 168 -0.30 16.01 -6.16
N ARG A 169 0.37 14.86 -6.33
CA ARG A 169 -0.21 13.53 -6.09
C ARG A 169 -0.07 13.10 -4.64
N ALA A 170 -0.98 12.25 -4.17
CA ALA A 170 -0.98 11.70 -2.81
C ALA A 170 -0.86 12.79 -1.72
N LEU A 171 -1.42 13.98 -1.98
CA LEU A 171 -1.41 15.07 -1.03
C LEU A 171 -2.26 14.72 0.18
N GLY A 172 -1.74 14.99 1.38
CA GLY A 172 -2.35 14.61 2.65
C GLY A 172 -1.98 13.20 3.13
N ALA A 173 -1.61 12.28 2.24
CA ALA A 173 -1.25 10.91 2.64
C ALA A 173 0.00 10.83 3.52
N HIS A 174 0.99 11.72 3.28
CA HIS A 174 2.19 11.78 4.11
C HIS A 174 1.86 12.27 5.53
N LEU A 175 1.02 13.30 5.64
CA LEU A 175 0.54 13.82 6.92
C LEU A 175 -0.27 12.78 7.69
N ALA A 176 -1.18 12.08 7.02
CA ALA A 176 -1.94 10.99 7.62
C ALA A 176 -1.03 9.88 8.18
N GLY A 177 0.01 9.50 7.43
CA GLY A 177 1.00 8.54 7.89
C GLY A 177 1.84 9.06 9.06
N GLU A 178 2.18 10.35 9.07
CA GLU A 178 2.95 10.96 10.15
C GLU A 178 2.17 11.01 11.45
N LEU A 179 0.91 11.47 11.38
CA LEU A 179 -0.01 11.46 12.51
C LEU A 179 -0.19 10.05 13.10
N VAL A 180 -0.29 9.01 12.28
CA VAL A 180 -0.40 7.63 12.79
C VAL A 180 0.92 7.12 13.40
N ARG A 181 2.07 7.49 12.83
CA ARG A 181 3.39 7.07 13.34
C ARG A 181 3.83 7.81 14.59
N ARG A 182 3.26 9.00 14.84
CA ARG A 182 3.51 9.84 16.00
C ARG A 182 2.25 10.01 16.85
N PRO A 183 1.90 9.02 17.70
CA PRO A 183 0.74 9.09 18.58
C PRO A 183 0.77 10.30 19.52
N ASP A 184 1.96 10.82 19.82
CA ASP A 184 2.19 12.07 20.54
C ASP A 184 1.58 13.26 19.80
N LEU A 185 1.97 13.53 18.55
CA LEU A 185 1.38 14.58 17.72
C LEU A 185 -0.12 14.38 17.54
N TYR A 186 -0.52 13.14 17.26
CA TYR A 186 -1.93 12.80 17.11
C TYR A 186 -2.73 13.07 18.38
N GLY A 187 -2.13 12.91 19.56
CA GLY A 187 -2.77 13.20 20.84
C GLY A 187 -2.88 14.71 21.13
N MET A 188 -1.97 15.52 20.58
CA MET A 188 -1.92 16.98 20.81
C MET A 188 -2.90 17.76 19.94
N VAL A 189 -3.06 17.36 18.68
CA VAL A 189 -3.94 18.06 17.73
C VAL A 189 -5.38 17.59 17.90
N ASP A 190 -6.36 18.49 17.83
CA ASP A 190 -7.78 18.18 17.76
C ASP A 190 -8.20 17.94 16.30
N THR A 191 -7.88 18.89 15.40
CA THR A 191 -8.21 18.81 13.97
C THR A 191 -7.17 19.52 13.09
N VAL A 192 -6.89 18.96 11.91
CA VAL A 192 -6.11 19.60 10.85
C VAL A 192 -6.99 19.81 9.62
N HIS A 193 -7.09 21.06 9.19
CA HIS A 193 -7.82 21.47 7.99
C HIS A 193 -6.87 21.67 6.82
N LEU A 194 -7.08 20.93 5.74
CA LEU A 194 -6.36 21.08 4.48
C LEU A 194 -7.30 21.71 3.46
N HIS A 195 -7.16 23.00 3.23
CA HIS A 195 -8.03 23.78 2.37
C HIS A 195 -7.34 24.14 1.06
N PHE A 196 -7.90 23.69 -0.05
CA PHE A 196 -7.39 23.98 -1.38
C PHE A 196 -8.36 24.86 -2.13
N GLY A 197 -7.92 26.08 -2.41
CA GLY A 197 -8.78 27.17 -2.88
C GLY A 197 -9.35 26.94 -4.29
N PRO A 198 -10.15 27.89 -4.81
CA PRO A 198 -10.78 27.79 -6.11
C PRO A 198 -9.81 27.45 -7.24
N SER A 199 -10.30 26.71 -8.24
CA SER A 199 -9.53 26.27 -9.41
C SER A 199 -8.40 25.28 -9.09
N SER A 200 -8.44 24.66 -7.91
CA SER A 200 -7.51 23.59 -7.55
C SER A 200 -7.92 22.25 -8.15
N ILE A 201 -6.93 21.48 -8.62
CA ILE A 201 -7.12 20.11 -9.09
C ILE A 201 -6.19 19.20 -8.31
N GLY A 202 -6.71 18.47 -7.31
CA GLY A 202 -5.94 17.48 -6.56
C GLY A 202 -5.47 16.35 -7.46
N GLY A 203 -4.16 16.05 -7.46
CA GLY A 203 -3.59 14.98 -8.28
C GLY A 203 -4.03 13.57 -7.85
N ASN A 204 -3.60 12.54 -8.57
CA ASN A 204 -3.94 11.15 -8.25
C ASN A 204 -3.63 10.79 -6.78
N GLY A 205 -4.59 10.15 -6.11
CA GLY A 205 -4.47 9.78 -4.70
C GLY A 205 -4.65 10.93 -3.72
N PHE A 206 -5.22 12.06 -4.15
CA PHE A 206 -5.50 13.20 -3.28
C PHE A 206 -6.29 12.77 -2.03
N ALA A 207 -5.85 13.22 -0.85
CA ALA A 207 -6.45 12.86 0.44
C ALA A 207 -6.54 11.34 0.71
N ALA A 208 -5.66 10.52 0.11
CA ALA A 208 -5.62 9.10 0.42
C ALA A 208 -5.19 8.87 1.87
N PHE A 209 -5.78 7.85 2.50
CA PHE A 209 -5.51 7.42 3.88
C PHE A 209 -5.82 8.44 4.98
N THR A 210 -6.62 9.48 4.68
CA THR A 210 -7.06 10.48 5.67
C THR A 210 -7.61 9.81 6.96
N THR A 211 -7.26 10.41 8.10
CA THR A 211 -7.56 9.91 9.46
C THR A 211 -8.60 10.79 10.16
N ALA A 212 -9.06 10.38 11.35
CA ALA A 212 -10.16 11.03 12.06
C ALA A 212 -9.97 12.53 12.33
N LYS A 213 -8.73 12.99 12.51
CA LYS A 213 -8.39 14.37 12.88
C LYS A 213 -8.03 15.24 11.67
N MET A 214 -8.44 14.85 10.47
CA MET A 214 -8.09 15.54 9.24
C MET A 214 -9.35 15.83 8.42
N ASP A 215 -9.55 17.10 8.10
CA ASP A 215 -10.60 17.57 7.21
C ASP A 215 -9.94 18.16 5.96
N VAL A 216 -10.31 17.66 4.78
CA VAL A 216 -9.71 18.06 3.51
C VAL A 216 -10.78 18.64 2.61
N LEU A 217 -10.60 19.88 2.19
CA LEU A 217 -11.50 20.59 1.28
C LEU A 217 -10.73 20.97 0.02
N VAL A 218 -11.30 20.71 -1.15
CA VAL A 218 -10.79 21.25 -2.42
C VAL A 218 -11.92 21.88 -3.22
N GLU A 219 -11.71 23.10 -3.69
CA GLU A 219 -12.65 23.84 -4.53
C GLU A 219 -12.20 23.80 -6.01
N GLY A 220 -12.77 22.88 -6.76
CA GLY A 220 -12.44 22.63 -8.17
C GLY A 220 -12.63 21.15 -8.50
N GLY A 221 -11.56 20.37 -8.54
CA GLY A 221 -11.66 18.95 -8.83
C GLY A 221 -10.56 18.10 -8.21
N ALA A 222 -10.67 16.80 -8.40
CA ALA A 222 -9.62 15.87 -8.03
C ALA A 222 -9.55 14.67 -8.99
N GLN A 223 -8.36 14.11 -9.16
CA GLN A 223 -8.12 12.99 -10.05
C GLN A 223 -8.41 11.63 -9.40
N ASP A 224 -7.94 10.55 -10.02
CA ASP A 224 -8.27 9.18 -9.64
C ASP A 224 -7.73 8.82 -8.25
N GLY A 225 -8.49 8.00 -7.52
CA GLY A 225 -8.10 7.50 -6.20
C GLY A 225 -8.18 8.55 -5.10
N THR A 226 -8.96 9.61 -5.32
CA THR A 226 -9.27 10.60 -4.28
C THR A 226 -9.91 9.92 -3.07
N ALA A 227 -9.49 10.31 -1.87
CA ALA A 227 -9.93 9.75 -0.60
C ALA A 227 -9.79 8.22 -0.52
N LYS A 228 -8.87 7.59 -1.27
CA LYS A 228 -8.67 6.13 -1.22
C LYS A 228 -8.27 5.68 0.18
N SER A 229 -8.88 4.59 0.64
CA SER A 229 -8.66 3.96 1.94
C SER A 229 -8.77 4.91 3.13
N ILE A 230 -9.76 5.81 3.10
CA ILE A 230 -10.03 6.71 4.23
C ILE A 230 -10.38 5.90 5.48
N SER A 231 -9.77 6.27 6.61
CA SER A 231 -9.97 5.61 7.91
C SER A 231 -10.78 6.47 8.90
N GLY A 232 -10.92 7.77 8.62
CA GLY A 232 -11.74 8.72 9.37
C GLY A 232 -11.66 10.13 8.76
N GLY A 233 -12.21 11.12 9.43
CA GLY A 233 -12.14 12.52 9.00
C GLY A 233 -13.11 12.79 7.86
N GLN A 234 -12.91 13.92 7.17
CA GLN A 234 -13.76 14.33 6.06
C GLN A 234 -12.93 14.73 4.85
N VAL A 235 -13.42 14.38 3.67
CA VAL A 235 -12.88 14.89 2.40
C VAL A 235 -14.05 15.45 1.59
N ALA A 236 -13.99 16.73 1.27
CA ALA A 236 -14.98 17.45 0.51
C ALA A 236 -14.38 17.96 -0.81
N VAL A 237 -14.96 17.53 -1.93
CA VAL A 237 -14.64 18.06 -3.25
C VAL A 237 -15.80 18.95 -3.70
N MET A 238 -15.55 20.25 -3.74
CA MET A 238 -16.55 21.27 -4.04
C MET A 238 -16.32 21.87 -5.42
N LYS A 239 -17.37 22.46 -6.00
CA LYS A 239 -17.24 23.21 -7.26
C LYS A 239 -16.33 24.43 -7.07
N GLY A 240 -15.49 24.73 -8.05
CA GLY A 240 -14.68 25.95 -8.07
C GLY A 240 -15.51 27.20 -8.37
N LEU A 241 -15.00 28.40 -8.03
CA LEU A 241 -15.58 29.67 -8.45
C LEU A 241 -14.92 30.13 -9.76
N ASN A 242 -15.71 30.55 -10.75
CA ASN A 242 -15.18 31.23 -11.94
C ASN A 242 -15.03 32.75 -11.71
N HIS A 243 -14.50 33.45 -12.71
CA HIS A 243 -14.31 34.91 -12.67
C HIS A 243 -15.61 35.72 -12.52
N LYS A 244 -16.79 35.09 -12.64
CA LYS A 244 -18.11 35.68 -12.43
C LYS A 244 -18.69 35.35 -11.05
N GLY A 245 -17.94 34.67 -10.19
CA GLY A 245 -18.41 34.19 -8.88
C GLY A 245 -19.36 33.00 -8.95
N LEU A 246 -19.54 32.38 -10.12
CA LEU A 246 -20.43 31.21 -10.27
C LEU A 246 -19.68 29.93 -9.94
N ARG A 247 -20.33 29.04 -9.19
CA ARG A 247 -19.83 27.70 -8.85
C ARG A 247 -19.90 26.77 -10.08
N VAL A 248 -18.76 26.51 -10.70
CA VAL A 248 -18.60 25.65 -11.89
C VAL A 248 -17.58 24.56 -11.62
N ASP A 249 -17.74 23.41 -12.27
CA ASP A 249 -16.81 22.28 -12.25
C ASP A 249 -16.45 21.78 -10.84
N GLY A 250 -17.06 20.66 -10.48
CA GLY A 250 -16.89 19.94 -9.22
C GLY A 250 -16.94 18.45 -9.53
N SER A 251 -15.78 17.82 -9.68
CA SER A 251 -15.76 16.39 -10.04
C SER A 251 -14.54 15.67 -9.48
N VAL A 252 -14.78 14.39 -9.20
CA VAL A 252 -13.74 13.41 -8.95
C VAL A 252 -13.73 12.42 -10.09
N ALA A 253 -12.54 11.99 -10.49
CA ALA A 253 -12.39 10.91 -11.45
C ALA A 253 -12.72 9.53 -10.82
N ARG A 254 -12.08 8.44 -11.24
CA ARG A 254 -12.41 7.07 -10.81
C ARG A 254 -11.86 6.76 -9.41
N ALA A 255 -12.40 5.68 -8.82
CA ALA A 255 -11.94 5.10 -7.57
C ALA A 255 -11.98 6.04 -6.35
N LEU A 256 -12.93 7.00 -6.34
CA LEU A 256 -13.30 7.73 -5.13
C LEU A 256 -13.67 6.73 -4.03
N LEU A 257 -13.10 6.92 -2.84
CA LEU A 257 -13.38 6.11 -1.65
C LEU A 257 -13.08 4.60 -1.78
N MET A 258 -12.10 4.20 -2.60
CA MET A 258 -11.76 2.78 -2.75
C MET A 258 -11.17 2.19 -1.46
N GLY A 259 -11.85 1.18 -0.91
CA GLY A 259 -11.40 0.42 0.27
C GLY A 259 -11.59 1.15 1.61
N ASN A 260 -12.66 1.94 1.72
CA ASN A 260 -12.84 2.93 2.78
C ASN A 260 -13.63 2.43 3.99
N ARG A 261 -13.36 3.05 5.14
CA ARG A 261 -14.15 2.95 6.38
C ARG A 261 -14.65 4.30 6.94
N GLY A 262 -14.25 5.44 6.35
CA GLY A 262 -14.72 6.79 6.74
C GLY A 262 -15.60 7.48 5.69
N ARG A 263 -15.75 8.82 5.79
CA ARG A 263 -16.70 9.63 5.00
C ARG A 263 -15.99 10.55 3.98
N ALA A 264 -16.55 10.69 2.79
CA ALA A 264 -16.20 11.77 1.87
C ALA A 264 -17.41 12.20 1.05
N ASP A 265 -17.49 13.49 0.75
CA ASP A 265 -18.58 14.11 0.02
C ASP A 265 -18.03 14.81 -1.25
N CYS A 266 -18.80 14.77 -2.34
CA CYS A 266 -18.44 15.40 -3.61
C CYS A 266 -19.64 16.17 -4.17
N ALA A 267 -19.51 17.49 -4.30
CA ALA A 267 -20.53 18.34 -4.90
C ALA A 267 -20.32 18.40 -6.43
N GLY A 268 -21.20 17.74 -7.20
CA GLY A 268 -21.26 17.90 -8.66
C GLY A 268 -21.48 16.62 -9.49
N GLN A 269 -21.40 15.43 -8.90
CA GLN A 269 -21.69 14.18 -9.62
C GLN A 269 -23.14 13.74 -9.45
N ARG A 270 -23.95 13.85 -10.52
CA ARG A 270 -25.20 13.08 -10.62
C ARG A 270 -24.84 11.62 -10.88
N ARG A 271 -24.80 10.82 -9.81
CA ARG A 271 -24.60 9.35 -9.79
C ARG A 271 -23.22 8.87 -10.27
N LEU A 272 -22.44 8.30 -9.35
CA LEU A 272 -21.42 7.31 -9.68
C LEU A 272 -22.11 5.93 -9.87
N PRO A 273 -21.91 5.21 -11.00
CA PRO A 273 -22.57 3.92 -11.24
C PRO A 273 -22.04 2.77 -10.37
N CYS A 274 -21.09 2.99 -9.45
CA CYS A 274 -20.27 1.91 -8.89
C CYS A 274 -20.59 1.51 -7.44
N LEU A 275 -21.69 1.99 -6.83
CA LEU A 275 -21.97 1.80 -5.39
C LEU A 275 -23.17 0.88 -5.08
N HIS A 276 -23.45 -0.13 -5.91
CA HIS A 276 -24.49 -1.14 -5.63
C HIS A 276 -23.92 -2.49 -5.12
N SER A 277 -22.81 -2.45 -4.39
CA SER A 277 -22.33 -3.64 -3.67
C SER A 277 -22.85 -3.63 -2.22
N PRO A 278 -23.45 -4.72 -1.72
CA PRO A 278 -23.96 -4.82 -0.34
C PRO A 278 -22.86 -4.78 0.74
N LEU A 279 -21.57 -4.71 0.35
CA LEU A 279 -20.39 -4.58 1.24
C LEU A 279 -20.21 -3.19 1.87
N TRP A 280 -20.99 -2.17 1.47
CA TRP A 280 -20.79 -0.77 1.86
C TRP A 280 -21.80 -0.23 2.90
N ARG A 281 -22.39 -1.10 3.72
CA ARG A 281 -23.32 -0.68 4.80
C ARG A 281 -22.53 -0.05 5.96
N GLY A 282 -22.32 1.28 5.91
CA GLY A 282 -21.63 2.04 6.95
C GLY A 282 -21.06 3.38 6.47
N CYS A 283 -20.95 3.57 5.15
CA CYS A 283 -20.60 4.87 4.56
C CYS A 283 -21.87 5.70 4.40
N ASP A 284 -22.03 6.74 5.22
CA ASP A 284 -23.03 7.78 4.98
C ASP A 284 -22.54 8.64 3.81
N PHE A 285 -23.22 8.51 2.67
CA PHE A 285 -23.06 9.41 1.53
C PHE A 285 -24.11 10.50 1.64
N ARG A 286 -23.72 11.77 1.79
CA ARG A 286 -24.67 12.88 1.68
C ARG A 286 -24.42 13.65 0.40
N TRP A 287 -25.29 13.40 -0.58
CA TRP A 287 -25.48 14.33 -1.69
C TRP A 287 -26.21 15.56 -1.14
N ARG A 288 -25.50 16.67 -0.94
CA ARG A 288 -26.17 17.97 -0.78
C ARG A 288 -26.32 18.61 -2.15
N ASP A 289 -27.55 18.67 -2.64
CA ASP A 289 -27.92 19.65 -3.65
C ASP A 289 -27.78 21.03 -3.02
N TYR A 290 -26.68 21.71 -3.32
CA TYR A 290 -26.57 23.14 -3.02
C TYR A 290 -27.34 23.90 -4.09
N PRO A 291 -28.30 24.77 -3.72
CA PRO A 291 -28.94 25.66 -4.68
C PRO A 291 -27.87 26.51 -5.37
N ALA A 292 -28.05 26.68 -6.68
CA ALA A 292 -27.22 27.56 -7.48
C ALA A 292 -27.71 28.99 -7.26
N ASP A 293 -27.33 29.59 -6.14
CA ASP A 293 -27.46 31.03 -5.91
C ASP A 293 -26.07 31.67 -5.99
#